data_AF-A0A7T4N826-F1
#
_entry.id   AF-A0A7T4N826-F1
#
_cell.length_a   1.000
_cell.length_b   1.000
_cell.length_c   1.000
_cell.angle_alpha   90.00
_cell.angle_beta   90.00
_cell.angle_gamma   90.00
#
_symmetry.space_group_name_H-M   'P 1'
#
loop_
_entity.id
_entity.type
_entity.pdbx_description
1 polymer ?
#
loop_
_entity_poly.entity_id
_entity_poly.type
_entity_poly.pdbx_seq_one_letter_code
_entity_poly.pdbx_strand_id
1 'polypeptide(L)'
;MTTLIKYFVLAALVGSLPLDGMAQGKPIAYPAKGQSPQKQQQDDGACYSWAKSNTGVDPTVVANAPPPPSGPAVGGGERVQGAARGAAGGAVIGAIAGDAGKGAAIGAATGTMVGGSRARQNRRAAAASSQSQTQGAMDTFNRAYAACMEGRGYSIK
;
A
#
# COMPACT_ATOMS: atom_id res chain seq x y z
N MET A 1 27.73 3.17 37.31
CA MET A 1 27.51 3.57 35.89
C MET A 1 27.17 2.40 34.95
N THR A 2 26.91 1.19 35.44
CA THR A 2 26.68 -0.02 34.61
C THR A 2 25.25 -0.57 34.67
N THR A 3 24.35 0.04 35.44
CA THR A 3 22.94 -0.39 35.58
C THR A 3 21.94 0.41 34.73
N LEU A 4 22.32 1.59 34.23
CA LEU A 4 21.47 2.45 33.38
C LEU A 4 21.34 1.96 31.93
N ILE A 5 22.21 1.05 31.47
CA ILE A 5 22.21 0.53 30.09
C ILE A 5 21.16 -0.58 29.91
N LYS A 6 20.74 -1.26 30.98
CA LYS A 6 19.77 -2.38 30.88
C LYS A 6 18.32 -1.93 30.63
N TYR A 7 17.93 -0.75 31.09
CA TYR A 7 16.54 -0.28 30.95
C TYR A 7 16.23 0.34 29.59
N PHE A 8 17.24 0.72 28.80
CA PHE A 8 17.03 1.21 27.43
C PHE A 8 16.63 0.11 26.43
N VAL A 9 16.75 -1.17 26.80
CA VAL A 9 16.38 -2.30 25.93
C VAL A 9 14.86 -2.56 25.92
N LEU A 10 14.09 -1.92 26.82
CA LEU A 10 12.68 -2.30 27.07
C LEU A 10 11.62 -1.37 26.44
N ALA A 11 11.98 -0.31 25.73
CA ALA A 11 11.01 0.70 25.28
C ALA A 11 11.13 1.03 23.78
N ALA A 12 10.88 0.06 22.89
CA ALA A 12 10.65 0.37 21.46
C ALA A 12 9.86 -0.71 20.70
N LEU A 13 8.93 -1.42 21.34
CA LEU A 13 8.00 -2.35 20.68
C LEU A 13 6.55 -1.84 20.72
N VAL A 14 6.36 -0.55 20.46
CA VAL A 14 5.02 0.02 20.23
C VAL A 14 5.03 0.70 18.88
N GLY A 15 4.18 0.21 17.97
CA GLY A 15 3.78 0.99 16.79
C GLY A 15 3.96 0.25 15.47
N SER A 16 2.96 -0.54 15.12
CA SER A 16 2.12 -0.25 13.95
C SER A 16 1.12 -1.40 13.78
N LEU A 17 -0.05 -1.28 14.42
CA LEU A 17 -1.22 -1.99 13.95
C LEU A 17 -1.49 -1.50 12.52
N PRO A 18 -1.53 -2.37 11.50
CA PRO A 18 -2.06 -1.96 10.21
C PRO A 18 -3.53 -1.60 10.44
N LEU A 19 -3.90 -0.35 10.13
CA LEU A 19 -5.29 -0.03 9.87
C LEU A 19 -5.64 -0.78 8.59
N ASP A 20 -6.22 -1.98 8.75
CA ASP A 20 -6.79 -2.73 7.65
C ASP A 20 -7.80 -1.79 6.97
N GLY A 21 -7.44 -1.34 5.77
CA GLY A 21 -8.32 -0.53 4.94
C GLY A 21 -9.60 -1.31 4.75
N MET A 22 -10.71 -0.81 5.28
CA MET A 22 -12.01 -1.42 5.08
C MET A 22 -12.22 -1.55 3.58
N ALA A 23 -12.23 -2.78 3.08
CA ALA A 23 -12.56 -3.07 1.70
C ALA A 23 -13.94 -2.44 1.44
N GLN A 24 -13.96 -1.38 0.62
CA GLN A 24 -15.21 -0.72 0.23
C GLN A 24 -15.92 -1.71 -0.70
N GLY A 25 -16.80 -2.53 -0.12
CA GLY A 25 -17.67 -3.43 -0.86
C GLY A 25 -18.61 -2.65 -1.77
N LYS A 26 -19.27 -3.35 -2.69
CA LYS A 26 -20.33 -2.76 -3.52
C LYS A 26 -21.38 -2.11 -2.60
N PRO A 27 -21.89 -0.90 -2.94
CA PRO A 27 -22.93 -0.24 -2.15
C PRO A 27 -24.15 -1.14 -1.97
N ILE A 28 -24.76 -1.07 -0.78
CA ILE A 28 -25.90 -1.93 -0.45
C ILE A 28 -27.17 -1.23 -0.94
N ALA A 29 -27.88 -1.88 -1.87
CA ALA A 29 -29.14 -1.37 -2.40
C ALA A 29 -30.34 -1.94 -1.64
N TYR A 30 -31.11 -1.07 -1.01
CA TYR A 30 -32.35 -1.42 -0.31
C TYR A 30 -33.58 -1.16 -1.22
N PRO A 31 -34.50 -2.13 -1.39
CA PRO A 31 -35.68 -1.99 -2.25
C PRO A 31 -36.77 -1.12 -1.61
N ALA A 32 -36.58 0.21 -1.63
CA ALA A 32 -37.44 1.17 -0.96
C ALA A 32 -38.88 1.25 -1.52
N LYS A 33 -39.13 0.70 -2.71
CA LYS A 33 -40.46 0.70 -3.36
C LYS A 33 -41.12 -0.69 -3.37
N GLY A 34 -40.65 -1.62 -2.53
CA GLY A 34 -41.21 -2.97 -2.44
C GLY A 34 -40.85 -3.84 -3.64
N GLN A 35 -39.70 -3.62 -4.28
CA GLN A 35 -39.22 -4.45 -5.38
C GLN A 35 -39.01 -5.90 -4.90
N SER A 36 -39.44 -6.88 -5.70
CA SER A 36 -39.22 -8.29 -5.39
C SER A 36 -37.73 -8.66 -5.49
N PRO A 37 -37.28 -9.73 -4.81
CA PRO A 37 -35.90 -10.21 -4.93
C PRO A 37 -35.48 -10.49 -6.37
N GLN A 38 -36.38 -11.03 -7.19
CA GLN A 38 -36.12 -11.28 -8.61
C GLN A 38 -35.92 -9.98 -9.39
N LYS A 39 -36.73 -8.96 -9.11
CA LYS A 39 -36.59 -7.64 -9.75
C LYS A 39 -35.30 -6.96 -9.31
N GLN A 40 -34.96 -7.06 -8.03
CA GLN A 40 -33.70 -6.58 -7.50
C GLN A 40 -32.51 -7.24 -8.17
N GLN A 41 -32.52 -8.55 -8.36
CA GLN A 41 -31.41 -9.25 -9.01
C GLN A 41 -31.25 -8.88 -10.48
N GLN A 42 -32.35 -8.72 -11.21
CA GLN A 42 -32.33 -8.20 -12.58
C GLN A 42 -31.79 -6.77 -12.61
N ASP A 43 -32.17 -5.96 -11.63
CA ASP A 43 -31.77 -4.57 -11.56
C ASP A 43 -30.31 -4.37 -11.18
N ASP A 44 -29.83 -5.18 -10.24
CA ASP A 44 -28.41 -5.31 -9.88
C ASP A 44 -27.58 -5.61 -11.13
N GLY A 45 -27.97 -6.62 -11.92
CA GLY A 45 -27.24 -7.02 -13.13
C GLY A 45 -27.23 -5.95 -14.23
N ALA A 46 -28.37 -5.28 -14.44
CA ALA A 46 -28.47 -4.19 -15.40
C ALA A 46 -27.63 -2.97 -14.96
N CYS A 47 -27.72 -2.57 -13.69
CA CYS A 47 -26.93 -1.45 -13.17
C CYS A 47 -25.44 -1.76 -13.07
N TYR A 48 -25.07 -3.01 -12.79
CA TYR A 48 -23.68 -3.45 -12.83
C TYR A 48 -23.08 -3.35 -14.24
N SER A 49 -23.79 -3.88 -15.25
CA SER A 49 -23.33 -3.81 -16.65
C SER A 49 -23.31 -2.38 -17.19
N TRP A 50 -24.30 -1.55 -16.82
CA TRP A 50 -24.30 -0.13 -17.14
C TRP A 50 -23.13 0.60 -16.49
N ALA A 51 -22.89 0.41 -15.18
CA ALA A 51 -21.78 1.05 -14.46
C ALA A 51 -20.42 0.67 -15.07
N LYS A 52 -20.22 -0.62 -15.41
CA LYS A 52 -19.01 -1.08 -16.10
C LYS A 52 -18.84 -0.41 -17.46
N SER A 53 -19.91 -0.34 -18.26
CA SER A 53 -19.86 0.26 -19.60
C SER A 53 -19.63 1.78 -19.54
N ASN A 54 -20.20 2.45 -18.55
CA ASN A 54 -20.14 3.91 -18.40
C ASN A 54 -18.81 4.39 -17.78
N THR A 55 -18.20 3.59 -16.90
CA THR A 55 -16.96 3.96 -16.20
C THR A 55 -15.71 3.31 -16.78
N GLY A 56 -15.86 2.23 -17.55
CA GLY A 56 -14.74 1.39 -18.00
C GLY A 56 -14.10 0.56 -16.89
N VAL A 57 -14.62 0.62 -15.66
CA VAL A 57 -14.07 -0.10 -14.50
C VAL A 57 -14.78 -1.45 -14.36
N ASP A 58 -14.00 -2.52 -14.27
CA ASP A 58 -14.49 -3.84 -13.90
C ASP A 58 -14.07 -4.19 -12.45
N PRO A 59 -15.02 -4.22 -11.50
CA PRO A 59 -14.74 -4.59 -10.12
C PRO A 59 -14.05 -5.95 -9.97
N THR A 60 -14.34 -6.93 -10.83
CA THR A 60 -13.70 -8.24 -10.75
C THR A 60 -12.23 -8.19 -11.13
N VAL A 61 -11.84 -7.31 -12.05
CA VAL A 61 -10.43 -7.13 -12.45
C VAL A 61 -9.69 -6.36 -11.37
N VAL A 62 -10.31 -5.29 -10.85
CA VAL A 62 -9.71 -4.42 -9.84
C VAL A 62 -9.52 -5.16 -8.50
N ALA A 63 -10.49 -6.00 -8.11
CA ALA A 63 -10.38 -6.79 -6.87
C ALA A 63 -9.34 -7.91 -6.95
N ASN A 64 -9.04 -8.42 -8.15
CA ASN A 64 -8.06 -9.49 -8.37
C ASN A 64 -6.67 -8.97 -8.79
N ALA A 65 -6.42 -7.66 -8.66
CA ALA A 65 -5.11 -7.10 -8.96
C ALA A 65 -4.04 -7.76 -8.07
N PRO A 66 -2.95 -8.31 -8.66
CA PRO A 66 -1.93 -9.00 -7.87
C PRO A 66 -1.29 -8.03 -6.87
N PRO A 67 -0.99 -8.50 -5.65
CA PRO A 67 -0.30 -7.67 -4.68
C PRO A 67 1.07 -7.26 -5.22
N PRO A 68 1.57 -6.07 -4.86
CA PRO A 68 2.90 -5.65 -5.27
C PRO A 68 3.94 -6.70 -4.83
N PRO A 69 4.92 -7.03 -5.68
CA PRO A 69 5.86 -8.10 -5.42
C PRO A 69 6.60 -7.91 -4.08
N SER A 70 6.57 -8.95 -3.24
CA SER A 70 7.17 -8.95 -1.91
C SER A 70 8.23 -10.05 -1.79
N GLY A 71 9.43 -9.71 -1.31
CA GLY A 71 10.49 -10.69 -1.04
C GLY A 71 11.84 -10.07 -0.69
N PRO A 72 12.87 -10.90 -0.39
CA PRO A 72 14.25 -10.46 -0.16
C PRO A 72 14.96 -9.94 -1.41
N ALA A 73 14.57 -10.42 -2.60
CA ALA A 73 15.17 -10.08 -3.88
C ALA A 73 14.81 -8.66 -4.34
N VAL A 74 13.55 -8.26 -4.17
CA VAL A 74 13.15 -6.86 -4.26
C VAL A 74 13.80 -6.12 -3.09
N GLY A 75 14.47 -4.99 -3.28
CA GLY A 75 15.22 -4.28 -2.21
C GLY A 75 16.69 -4.69 -2.02
N GLY A 76 17.14 -5.79 -2.64
CA GLY A 76 18.55 -6.21 -2.56
C GLY A 76 19.48 -5.22 -3.26
N GLY A 77 19.07 -4.74 -4.43
CA GLY A 77 19.79 -3.73 -5.20
C GLY A 77 19.96 -2.41 -4.44
N GLU A 78 18.91 -1.93 -3.76
CA GLU A 78 19.00 -0.68 -2.98
C GLU A 78 19.88 -0.82 -1.74
N ARG A 79 19.95 -2.01 -1.12
CA ARG A 79 20.87 -2.28 -0.01
C ARG A 79 22.33 -2.33 -0.47
N VAL A 80 22.59 -2.98 -1.59
CA VAL A 80 23.94 -3.05 -2.20
C VAL A 80 24.37 -1.67 -2.69
N GLN A 81 23.49 -0.93 -3.36
CA GLN A 81 23.74 0.44 -3.77
C GLN A 81 23.96 1.35 -2.57
N GLY A 82 23.18 1.17 -1.50
CA GLY A 82 23.36 1.86 -0.23
C GLY A 82 24.72 1.55 0.40
N ALA A 83 25.13 0.28 0.41
CA ALA A 83 26.44 -0.15 0.89
C ALA A 83 27.58 0.48 0.08
N ALA A 84 27.51 0.44 -1.25
CA ALA A 84 28.53 0.98 -2.13
C ALA A 84 28.67 2.51 -1.97
N ARG A 85 27.56 3.24 -1.93
CA ARG A 85 27.55 4.69 -1.70
C ARG A 85 28.04 5.05 -0.30
N GLY A 86 27.61 4.29 0.71
CA GLY A 86 28.03 4.45 2.08
C GLY A 86 29.53 4.18 2.26
N ALA A 87 30.06 3.13 1.63
CA ALA A 87 31.47 2.80 1.64
C ALA A 87 32.32 3.90 0.98
N ALA A 88 31.90 4.40 -0.19
CA ALA A 88 32.59 5.48 -0.87
C ALA A 88 32.62 6.77 -0.01
N GLY A 89 31.47 7.19 0.54
CA GLY A 89 31.41 8.36 1.41
C GLY A 89 32.19 8.16 2.72
N GLY A 90 32.11 6.97 3.30
CA GLY A 90 32.84 6.61 4.52
C GLY A 90 34.35 6.52 4.31
N ALA A 91 34.81 6.08 3.13
CA ALA A 91 36.23 6.04 2.78
C ALA A 91 36.85 7.43 2.70
N VAL A 92 36.13 8.40 2.11
CA VAL A 92 36.59 9.80 2.02
C VAL A 92 36.74 10.40 3.41
N ILE A 93 35.75 10.21 4.30
CA ILE A 93 35.81 10.71 5.67
C ILE A 93 36.87 9.98 6.49
N GLY A 94 36.98 8.66 6.32
CA GLY A 94 37.98 7.82 6.98
C GLY A 94 39.40 8.18 6.58
N ALA A 95 39.65 8.53 5.31
CA ALA A 95 40.96 8.98 4.83
C ALA A 95 41.43 10.26 5.53
N ILE A 96 40.51 11.16 5.86
CA ILE A 96 40.80 12.38 6.63
C ILE A 96 41.12 12.04 8.09
N ALA A 97 40.47 11.03 8.65
CA ALA A 97 40.67 10.56 10.02
C ALA A 97 41.80 9.51 10.19
N GLY A 98 42.54 9.19 9.12
CA GLY A 98 43.70 8.29 9.12
C GLY A 98 43.41 6.82 8.82
N ASP A 99 42.16 6.42 8.57
CA ASP A 99 41.80 5.04 8.18
C ASP A 99 40.59 5.02 7.22
N ALA A 100 40.91 5.06 5.93
CA ALA A 100 39.91 4.97 4.87
C ALA A 100 39.18 3.62 4.87
N GLY A 101 39.85 2.52 5.22
CA GLY A 101 39.27 1.18 5.22
C GLY A 101 38.20 1.03 6.31
N LYS A 102 38.49 1.52 7.52
CA LYS A 102 37.55 1.52 8.63
C LYS A 102 36.38 2.47 8.39
N GLY A 103 36.64 3.64 7.82
CA GLY A 103 35.59 4.57 7.37
C GLY A 103 34.69 3.95 6.29
N ALA A 104 35.26 3.24 5.32
CA ALA A 104 34.52 2.54 4.28
C ALA A 104 33.66 1.40 4.84
N ALA A 105 34.19 0.59 5.76
CA ALA A 105 33.43 -0.49 6.38
C ALA A 105 32.24 0.02 7.21
N ILE A 106 32.46 1.08 8.01
CA ILE A 106 31.39 1.73 8.78
C ILE A 106 30.35 2.32 7.83
N GLY A 107 30.79 3.06 6.81
CA GLY A 107 29.93 3.65 5.80
C GLY A 107 29.12 2.61 5.03
N ALA A 108 29.71 1.46 4.68
CA ALA A 108 29.03 0.36 4.03
C ALA A 108 27.91 -0.21 4.90
N ALA A 109 28.19 -0.49 6.17
CA ALA A 109 27.20 -1.01 7.12
C ALA A 109 26.04 -0.03 7.30
N THR A 110 26.31 1.25 7.55
CA THR A 110 25.28 2.29 7.66
C THR A 110 24.50 2.44 6.34
N GLY A 111 25.18 2.39 5.20
CA GLY A 111 24.60 2.45 3.87
C GLY A 111 23.61 1.32 3.58
N THR A 112 23.90 0.08 4.01
CA THR A 112 22.95 -1.04 3.87
C THR A 112 21.67 -0.82 4.67
N MET A 113 21.77 -0.25 5.87
CA MET A 113 20.62 0.02 6.75
C MET A 113 19.74 1.11 6.17
N VAL A 114 20.34 2.22 5.71
CA VAL A 114 19.62 3.33 5.08
C VAL A 114 19.00 2.89 3.75
N GLY A 115 19.75 2.17 2.91
CA GLY A 115 19.24 1.59 1.66
C GLY A 115 18.07 0.63 1.90
N GLY A 116 18.15 -0.22 2.93
CA GLY A 116 17.07 -1.10 3.34
C GLY A 116 15.83 -0.36 3.86
N SER A 117 16.01 0.74 4.61
CA SER A 117 14.91 1.59 5.07
C SER A 117 14.21 2.27 3.90
N ARG A 118 14.98 2.84 2.96
CA ARG A 118 14.44 3.49 1.77
C ARG A 118 13.72 2.51 0.84
N ALA A 119 14.23 1.29 0.69
CA ALA A 119 13.54 0.24 -0.06
C ALA A 119 12.17 -0.08 0.56
N ARG A 120 12.06 -0.14 1.89
CA ARG A 120 10.77 -0.33 2.57
C ARG A 120 9.86 0.88 2.38
N GLN A 121 10.39 2.09 2.45
CA GLN A 121 9.61 3.31 2.24
C GLN A 121 9.07 3.40 0.81
N ASN A 122 9.90 3.12 -0.19
CA ASN A 122 9.48 3.07 -1.60
C ASN A 122 8.40 2.01 -1.82
N ARG A 123 8.51 0.83 -1.18
CA ARG A 123 7.43 -0.18 -1.23
C ARG A 123 6.14 0.28 -0.60
N ARG A 124 6.20 0.94 0.56
CA ARG A 124 5.01 1.49 1.21
C ARG A 124 4.36 2.56 0.33
N ALA A 125 5.17 3.42 -0.30
CA ALA A 125 4.68 4.43 -1.23
C ALA A 125 4.04 3.79 -2.48
N ALA A 126 4.68 2.77 -3.08
CA ALA A 126 4.16 2.06 -4.24
C ALA A 126 2.90 1.24 -3.93
N ALA A 127 2.85 0.63 -2.75
CA ALA A 127 1.65 -0.07 -2.26
C ALA A 127 0.52 0.92 -1.98
N ALA A 128 0.81 2.06 -1.35
CA ALA A 128 -0.17 3.11 -1.09
C ALA A 128 -0.72 3.72 -2.39
N SER A 129 0.13 3.93 -3.41
CA SER A 129 -0.32 4.44 -4.71
C SER A 129 -1.20 3.43 -5.45
N SER A 130 -0.80 2.16 -5.47
CA SER A 130 -1.60 1.08 -6.07
C SER A 130 -2.96 0.95 -5.39
N GLN A 131 -2.96 0.95 -4.05
CA GLN A 131 -4.16 0.87 -3.23
C GLN A 131 -5.10 2.06 -3.49
N SER A 132 -4.56 3.28 -3.54
CA SER A 132 -5.34 4.49 -3.83
C SER A 132 -5.96 4.47 -5.23
N GLN A 133 -5.25 3.95 -6.23
CA GLN A 133 -5.77 3.85 -7.60
C GLN A 133 -6.89 2.81 -7.70
N THR A 134 -6.73 1.66 -7.05
CA THR A 134 -7.75 0.62 -6.91
C THR A 134 -9.00 1.17 -6.21
N GLN A 135 -8.84 1.87 -5.08
CA GLN A 135 -9.97 2.51 -4.38
C GLN A 135 -10.68 3.53 -5.25
N GLY A 136 -9.94 4.42 -5.94
CA GLY A 136 -10.56 5.43 -6.81
C GLY A 136 -11.34 4.83 -7.99
N ALA A 137 -10.86 3.72 -8.55
CA ALA A 137 -11.57 2.98 -9.59
C ALA A 137 -12.87 2.36 -9.03
N MET A 138 -12.79 1.68 -7.89
CA MET A 138 -13.97 1.11 -7.23
C MET A 138 -15.00 2.18 -6.85
N ASP A 139 -14.57 3.31 -6.30
CA ASP A 139 -15.46 4.41 -5.95
C ASP A 139 -16.18 4.98 -7.18
N THR A 140 -15.48 5.07 -8.30
CA THR A 140 -16.07 5.54 -9.56
C THR A 140 -17.13 4.57 -10.08
N PHE A 141 -16.83 3.26 -10.04
CA PHE A 141 -17.81 2.23 -10.34
C PHE A 141 -19.02 2.28 -9.39
N ASN A 142 -18.76 2.34 -8.09
CA ASN A 142 -19.76 2.34 -7.03
C ASN A 142 -20.71 3.54 -7.13
N ARG A 143 -20.20 4.73 -7.46
CA ARG A 143 -21.03 5.92 -7.71
C ARG A 143 -21.94 5.75 -8.92
N ALA A 144 -21.43 5.20 -10.03
CA ALA A 144 -22.26 4.93 -11.21
C ALA A 144 -23.34 3.89 -10.88
N TYR A 145 -22.95 2.80 -10.25
CA TYR A 145 -23.86 1.77 -9.80
C TYR A 145 -24.97 2.33 -8.89
N ALA A 146 -24.59 3.13 -7.89
CA ALA A 146 -25.52 3.79 -6.98
C ALA A 146 -26.51 4.67 -7.73
N ALA A 147 -26.05 5.52 -8.65
CA ALA A 147 -26.91 6.41 -9.44
C ALA A 147 -27.95 5.62 -10.26
N CYS A 148 -27.57 4.49 -10.85
CA CYS A 148 -28.49 3.63 -11.59
C CYS A 148 -29.54 3.00 -10.66
N MET A 149 -29.12 2.49 -9.51
CA MET A 149 -30.03 1.88 -8.54
C MET A 149 -30.97 2.92 -7.91
N GLU A 150 -30.47 4.10 -7.57
CA GLU A 150 -31.28 5.23 -7.07
C GLU A 150 -32.36 5.65 -8.07
N GLY A 151 -32.01 5.76 -9.37
CA GLY A 151 -32.97 6.04 -10.43
C GLY A 151 -34.09 5.00 -10.56
N ARG A 152 -33.84 3.77 -10.06
CA ARG A 152 -34.81 2.66 -10.03
C ARG A 152 -35.57 2.55 -8.71
N GLY A 153 -35.37 3.52 -7.81
CA GLY A 153 -36.05 3.61 -6.53
C GLY A 153 -35.47 2.69 -5.45
N TYR A 154 -34.18 2.35 -5.56
CA TYR A 154 -33.44 1.74 -4.45
C TYR A 154 -32.83 2.85 -3.58
N SER A 155 -32.72 2.58 -2.28
CA SER A 155 -31.94 3.43 -1.38
C SER A 155 -30.56 2.82 -1.21
N ILE A 156 -29.51 3.60 -1.45
CA ILE A 156 -28.11 3.14 -1.38
C ILE A 156 -27.49 3.59 -0.06
N LYS A 157 -26.72 2.69 0.57
CA LYS A 157 -25.93 2.94 1.79
C LYS A 157 -24.51 2.38 1.63
#